data_AF-A0A932M3P4-F1
#
_entry.id   AF-A0A932M3P4-F1
#
_cell.length_a   1.000
_cell.length_b   1.000
_cell.length_c   1.000
_cell.angle_alpha   90.00
_cell.angle_beta   90.00
_cell.angle_gamma   90.00
#
_symmetry.space_group_name_H-M   'P 1'
#
loop_
_entity.id
_entity.type
_entity.pdbx_description
1 polymer ?
#
loop_
_entity_poly.entity_id
_entity_poly.type
_entity_poly.pdbx_seq_one_letter_code
_entity_poly.pdbx_strand_id
1 'polypeptide(L)'
;MLCQKCSYSNPDENNFCGSCGTPLPPTGRVTLKELLTAGLLQAGDELTIKLRGRDITAALLADGKIRYQDETYDGPLSCATAVRGQTCDGWFCWTAVDHSSNRSYPLAHYRGALRRQKGENPADTARP
;
A
#
# COMPACT_ATOMS: atom_id res chain seq x y z
N MET A 1 -15.29 -7.32 6.69
CA MET A 1 -15.09 -6.14 7.57
C MET A 1 -16.31 -5.73 8.42
N LEU A 2 -16.10 -5.11 9.59
CA LEU A 2 -17.18 -4.60 10.45
C LEU A 2 -17.42 -3.09 10.25
N CYS A 3 -18.68 -2.68 10.14
CA CYS A 3 -19.05 -1.27 10.12
C CYS A 3 -18.86 -0.64 11.51
N GLN A 4 -18.06 0.42 11.63
CA GLN A 4 -17.84 1.10 12.91
C GLN A 4 -19.05 1.87 13.45
N LYS A 5 -20.09 2.08 12.61
CA LYS A 5 -21.31 2.77 13.02
C LYS A 5 -22.39 1.82 13.53
N CYS A 6 -22.64 0.72 12.81
CA CYS A 6 -23.75 -0.18 13.12
C CYS A 6 -23.34 -1.63 13.40
N SER A 7 -22.03 -1.91 13.44
CA SER A 7 -21.46 -3.25 13.66
C SER A 7 -21.86 -4.31 12.63
N TYR A 8 -22.54 -3.92 11.55
CA TYR A 8 -22.90 -4.85 10.47
C TYR A 8 -21.65 -5.42 9.80
N SER A 9 -21.64 -6.73 9.57
CA SER A 9 -20.56 -7.40 8.84
C SER A 9 -20.77 -7.22 7.34
N ASN A 10 -19.80 -6.59 6.68
CA ASN A 10 -19.79 -6.33 5.25
C ASN A 10 -18.66 -7.13 4.59
N PRO A 11 -18.83 -7.57 3.33
CA PRO A 11 -17.71 -8.12 2.57
C PRO A 11 -16.65 -7.04 2.29
N ASP A 12 -15.39 -7.46 2.14
CA ASP A 12 -14.23 -6.55 2.08
C ASP A 12 -14.11 -5.75 0.77
N GLU A 13 -14.97 -6.06 -0.22
CA GLU A 13 -15.12 -5.34 -1.48
C GLU A 13 -16.08 -4.14 -1.40
N ASN A 14 -16.89 -4.05 -0.33
CA ASN A 14 -17.86 -2.97 -0.18
C ASN A 14 -17.19 -1.67 0.27
N ASN A 15 -17.45 -0.59 -0.46
CA ASN A 15 -17.04 0.76 -0.06
C ASN A 15 -18.02 1.42 0.94
N PHE A 16 -19.23 0.86 1.06
CA PHE A 16 -20.30 1.39 1.91
C PHE A 16 -21.00 0.25 2.65
N CYS A 17 -21.49 0.55 3.85
CA CYS A 17 -22.19 -0.43 4.65
C CYS A 17 -23.55 -0.76 4.02
N GLY A 18 -23.78 -2.04 3.73
CA GLY A 18 -25.05 -2.50 3.14
C GLY A 18 -26.26 -2.33 4.06
N SER A 19 -26.04 -2.13 5.36
CA SER A 19 -27.11 -1.92 6.34
C SER A 19 -27.38 -0.43 6.63
N CYS A 20 -26.33 0.38 6.81
CA CYS A 20 -26.50 1.77 7.27
C CYS A 20 -25.97 2.84 6.30
N GLY A 21 -25.47 2.45 5.13
CA GLY A 21 -24.94 3.34 4.09
C GLY A 21 -23.66 4.10 4.44
N THR A 22 -23.11 3.91 5.64
CA THR A 22 -21.89 4.62 6.08
C THR A 22 -20.69 4.13 5.28
N PRO A 23 -19.79 5.02 4.82
CA PRO A 23 -18.58 4.63 4.14
C PRO A 23 -17.76 3.69 5.02
N LEU A 24 -17.35 2.58 4.41
CA LEU A 24 -16.54 1.57 5.04
C LEU A 24 -15.06 1.89 4.80
N PRO A 25 -14.16 1.61 5.77
CA PRO A 25 -12.73 1.70 5.51
C PRO A 25 -12.35 0.82 4.31
N PRO A 26 -11.50 1.29 3.39
CA PRO A 26 -11.24 0.58 2.14
C PRO A 26 -10.46 -0.72 2.41
N THR A 27 -11.14 -1.86 2.52
CA THR A 27 -10.52 -3.15 2.86
C THR A 27 -9.95 -3.91 1.66
N GLY A 28 -10.27 -3.49 0.44
CA GLY A 28 -9.65 -4.01 -0.79
C GLY A 28 -8.43 -3.22 -1.29
N ARG A 29 -8.16 -2.03 -0.72
CA ARG A 29 -6.99 -1.22 -1.09
C ARG A 29 -5.83 -1.54 -0.16
N VAL A 30 -4.87 -2.27 -0.69
CA VAL A 30 -3.57 -2.43 0.00
C VAL A 30 -2.94 -1.05 0.16
N THR A 31 -2.60 -0.71 1.40
CA THR A 31 -1.89 0.51 1.78
C THR A 31 -0.41 0.21 2.06
N LEU A 32 0.44 1.24 2.02
CA LEU A 32 1.84 1.12 2.39
C LEU A 32 2.01 0.69 3.86
N LYS A 33 1.12 1.17 4.74
CA LYS A 33 1.08 0.76 6.15
C LYS A 33 0.88 -0.75 6.32
N GLU A 34 0.04 -1.36 5.48
CA GLU A 34 -0.14 -2.81 5.52
C GLU A 34 1.10 -3.56 5.00
N LEU A 35 1.80 -3.04 4.00
CA LEU A 35 3.07 -3.61 3.55
C LEU A 35 4.14 -3.56 4.64
N LEU A 36 4.21 -2.44 5.38
CA LEU A 36 5.06 -2.30 6.57
C LEU A 36 4.70 -3.30 7.66
N THR A 37 3.41 -3.40 7.98
CA THR A 37 2.89 -4.31 9.02
C THR A 37 3.14 -5.78 8.67
N ALA A 38 3.09 -6.12 7.38
CA ALA A 38 3.40 -7.46 6.88
C ALA A 38 4.91 -7.75 6.75
N GLY A 39 5.78 -6.77 7.05
CA GLY A 39 7.23 -6.91 6.93
C GLY A 39 7.73 -7.01 5.48
N LEU A 40 6.88 -6.67 4.50
CA LEU A 40 7.24 -6.64 3.08
C LEU A 40 8.05 -5.39 2.72
N LEU A 41 7.87 -4.32 3.50
CA LEU A 41 8.65 -3.08 3.45
C LEU A 41 9.01 -2.68 4.88
N GLN A 42 10.02 -1.83 5.03
CA GLN A 42 10.46 -1.29 6.31
C GLN A 42 10.38 0.24 6.36
N ALA A 43 10.19 0.77 7.56
CA ALA A 43 10.25 2.21 7.77
C ALA A 43 11.69 2.68 7.54
N GLY A 44 11.85 3.71 6.72
CA GLY A 44 13.14 4.18 6.24
C GLY A 44 13.53 3.64 4.86
N ASP A 45 12.76 2.71 4.29
CA ASP A 45 13.03 2.21 2.94
C ASP A 45 13.06 3.34 1.91
N GLU A 46 14.03 3.26 1.02
CA GLU A 46 14.15 4.19 -0.10
C GLU A 46 13.26 3.73 -1.26
N LEU A 47 12.32 4.58 -1.61
CA LEU A 47 11.48 4.46 -2.79
C LEU A 47 12.10 5.27 -3.92
N THR A 48 12.35 4.62 -5.04
CA THR A 48 12.97 5.24 -6.22
C THR A 48 11.96 5.35 -7.36
N ILE A 49 11.98 6.46 -8.08
CA ILE A 49 11.25 6.65 -9.33
C ILE A 49 12.21 7.13 -10.42
N LYS A 50 12.13 6.48 -11.59
CA LYS A 50 12.88 6.87 -12.78
C LYS A 50 12.13 7.96 -13.55
N LEU A 51 12.71 9.16 -13.60
CA LEU A 51 12.18 10.31 -14.32
C LEU A 51 13.22 10.88 -15.28
N ARG A 52 12.98 10.79 -16.59
CA ARG A 52 13.85 11.33 -17.65
C ARG A 52 15.33 10.91 -17.50
N GLY A 53 15.57 9.65 -17.14
CA GLY A 53 16.92 9.11 -16.93
C GLY A 53 17.58 9.49 -15.61
N ARG A 54 16.85 10.15 -14.70
CA ARG A 54 17.28 10.44 -13.33
C ARG A 54 16.53 9.55 -12.35
N ASP A 55 17.24 9.08 -11.35
CA ASP A 55 16.65 8.38 -10.21
C ASP A 55 16.32 9.43 -9.14
N ILE A 56 15.03 9.52 -8.80
CA ILE A 56 14.54 10.37 -7.72
C ILE A 56 14.17 9.46 -6.56
N THR A 57 14.65 9.81 -5.37
CA THR A 57 14.47 9.01 -4.16
C THR A 57 13.52 9.69 -3.18
N ALA A 58 12.75 8.88 -2.47
CA ALA A 58 11.85 9.28 -1.39
C ALA A 58 11.92 8.25 -0.26
N ALA A 59 11.64 8.64 0.97
CA ALA A 59 11.72 7.75 2.13
C ALA A 59 10.32 7.29 2.55
N LEU A 60 10.15 5.99 2.78
CA LEU A 60 8.94 5.43 3.39
C LEU A 60 8.97 5.67 4.90
N LEU A 61 7.93 6.28 5.46
CA LEU A 61 7.78 6.52 6.90
C LEU A 61 7.03 5.38 7.57
N ALA A 62 7.24 5.20 8.89
CA ALA A 62 6.66 4.12 9.68
C ALA A 62 5.12 4.15 9.76
N ASP A 63 4.51 5.30 9.54
CA ASP A 63 3.06 5.47 9.49
C ASP A 63 2.45 5.10 8.13
N GLY A 64 3.27 4.68 7.17
CA GLY A 64 2.85 4.33 5.80
C GLY A 64 2.75 5.53 4.86
N LYS A 65 3.32 6.68 5.27
CA LYS A 65 3.44 7.87 4.43
C LYS A 65 4.78 7.88 3.69
N ILE A 66 4.86 8.68 2.64
CA ILE A 66 6.10 8.88 1.88
C ILE A 66 6.60 10.28 2.14
N ARG A 67 7.87 10.42 2.52
CA ARG A 67 8.56 11.70 2.62
C ARG A 67 9.40 11.92 1.38
N TYR A 68 9.12 13.00 0.67
CA TYR A 68 9.91 13.45 -0.46
C TYR A 68 10.31 14.90 -0.24
N GLN A 69 11.62 15.18 -0.25
CA GLN A 69 12.18 16.47 0.16
C GLN A 69 11.74 16.81 1.60
N ASP A 70 11.08 17.95 1.82
CA ASP A 70 10.56 18.42 3.11
C ASP A 70 9.05 18.16 3.29
N GLU A 71 8.43 17.44 2.34
CA GLU A 71 6.99 17.18 2.35
C GLU A 71 6.65 15.72 2.60
N THR A 72 5.50 15.50 3.25
CA THR A 72 4.98 14.19 3.58
C THR A 72 3.66 13.94 2.85
N TYR A 73 3.54 12.76 2.24
CA TYR A 73 2.44 12.38 1.37
C TYR A 73 1.74 11.12 1.90
N ASP A 74 0.40 11.10 1.88
CA ASP A 74 -0.40 9.98 2.39
C ASP A 74 -0.39 8.72 1.49
N GLY A 75 0.28 8.77 0.34
CA GLY A 75 0.38 7.60 -0.52
C GLY A 75 1.24 7.77 -1.77
N PRO A 76 1.43 6.67 -2.52
CA PRO A 76 2.32 6.64 -3.67
C PRO A 76 1.84 7.50 -4.84
N LEU A 77 0.52 7.63 -5.02
CA LEU A 77 -0.07 8.45 -6.09
C LEU A 77 0.20 9.95 -5.88
N SER A 78 -0.08 10.49 -4.70
CA SER A 78 0.13 11.92 -4.41
C SER A 78 1.60 12.28 -4.49
N CYS A 79 2.48 11.47 -3.89
CA CYS A 79 3.92 11.67 -3.96
C CYS A 79 4.44 11.59 -5.40
N ALA A 80 4.00 10.60 -6.19
CA ALA A 80 4.45 10.45 -7.57
C ALA A 80 3.96 11.61 -8.46
N THR A 81 2.76 12.11 -8.21
CA THR A 81 2.21 13.27 -8.94
C THR A 81 3.02 14.53 -8.64
N ALA A 82 3.42 14.74 -7.39
CA ALA A 82 4.30 15.85 -7.00
C ALA A 82 5.69 15.74 -7.67
N VAL A 83 6.27 14.54 -7.73
CA VAL A 83 7.58 14.32 -8.36
C VAL A 83 7.52 14.45 -9.89
N ARG A 84 6.49 13.89 -10.54
CA ARG A 84 6.39 13.84 -12.00
C ARG A 84 5.74 15.07 -12.62
N GLY A 85 4.95 15.83 -11.84
CA GLY A 85 4.08 16.91 -12.33
C GLY A 85 2.87 16.41 -13.14
N GLN A 86 2.62 15.09 -13.19
CA GLN A 86 1.52 14.47 -13.91
C GLN A 86 1.00 13.26 -13.15
N THR A 87 -0.29 12.98 -13.27
CA THR A 87 -0.91 11.78 -12.70
C THR A 87 -0.28 10.51 -13.28
N CYS A 88 0.07 9.57 -12.41
CA CYS A 88 0.61 8.28 -12.82
C CYS A 88 0.12 7.18 -11.88
N ASP A 89 0.26 5.91 -12.26
CA ASP A 89 0.00 4.82 -11.33
C ASP A 89 1.14 4.74 -10.29
N GLY A 90 0.90 5.34 -9.13
CA GLY A 90 1.86 5.40 -8.04
C GLY A 90 2.42 4.02 -7.63
N TRP A 91 1.68 2.93 -7.84
CA TRP A 91 2.14 1.59 -7.47
C TRP A 91 3.17 1.00 -8.44
N PHE A 92 3.18 1.45 -9.69
CA PHE A 92 4.16 1.01 -10.69
C PHE A 92 5.29 2.01 -10.86
N CYS A 93 5.07 3.27 -10.48
CA CYS A 93 6.07 4.33 -10.62
C CYS A 93 7.15 4.27 -9.54
N TRP A 94 6.80 3.84 -8.34
CA TRP A 94 7.75 3.67 -7.25
C TRP A 94 8.28 2.25 -7.22
N THR A 95 9.60 2.13 -7.08
CA THR A 95 10.29 0.87 -6.80
C THR A 95 10.96 0.94 -5.43
N ALA A 96 10.86 -0.14 -4.66
CA ALA A 96 11.62 -0.31 -3.42
C ALA A 96 12.68 -1.41 -3.63
N VAL A 97 13.78 -1.35 -2.88
CA VAL A 97 14.76 -2.44 -2.85
C VAL A 97 14.22 -3.52 -1.90
N ASP A 98 14.12 -4.74 -2.40
CA ASP A 98 13.81 -5.90 -1.58
C ASP A 98 15.06 -6.34 -0.82
N HIS A 99 14.97 -6.31 0.52
CA HIS A 99 16.10 -6.65 1.40
C HIS A 99 16.55 -8.11 1.30
N SER A 100 15.68 -9.02 0.84
CA SER A 100 16.01 -10.45 0.75
C SER A 100 16.82 -10.79 -0.51
N SER A 101 16.52 -10.10 -1.62
CA SER A 101 17.10 -10.37 -2.94
C SER A 101 18.05 -9.27 -3.42
N ASN A 102 18.12 -8.14 -2.70
CA ASN A 102 18.83 -6.91 -3.08
C ASN A 102 18.47 -6.41 -4.48
N ARG A 103 17.21 -6.62 -4.90
CA ARG A 103 16.68 -6.22 -6.21
C ARG A 103 15.58 -5.20 -6.02
N SER A 104 15.47 -4.26 -6.96
CA SER A 104 14.39 -3.28 -6.96
C SER A 104 13.13 -3.85 -7.61
N TYR A 105 11.99 -3.76 -6.92
CA TYR A 105 10.69 -4.14 -7.43
C TYR A 105 9.68 -3.00 -7.31
N PRO A 106 8.73 -2.88 -8.26
CA PRO A 106 7.66 -1.88 -8.14
C PRO A 106 6.79 -2.17 -6.93
N LEU A 107 6.20 -1.14 -6.30
CA LEU A 107 5.31 -1.30 -5.15
C LEU A 107 4.11 -2.25 -5.44
N ALA A 108 3.68 -2.33 -6.70
CA ALA A 108 2.69 -3.29 -7.18
C ALA A 108 3.09 -4.77 -6.93
N HIS A 109 4.39 -5.08 -6.94
CA HIS A 109 4.92 -6.41 -6.60
C HIS A 109 4.59 -6.78 -5.15
N TYR A 110 4.88 -5.89 -4.22
CA TYR A 110 4.60 -6.09 -2.79
C TYR A 110 3.10 -6.15 -2.49
N ARG A 111 2.27 -5.39 -3.22
CA ARG A 111 0.80 -5.55 -3.17
C ARG A 111 0.36 -6.95 -3.56
N GLY A 112 0.97 -7.51 -4.61
CA GLY A 112 0.73 -8.89 -5.03
C GLY A 112 1.14 -9.89 -3.96
N ALA A 113 2.30 -9.70 -3.34
CA ALA A 113 2.79 -10.54 -2.25
C ALA A 113 1.87 -10.49 -1.02
N LEU A 114 1.43 -9.31 -0.59
CA LEU A 114 0.49 -9.16 0.53
C LEU A 114 -0.84 -9.84 0.25
N ARG A 115 -1.36 -9.73 -0.97
CA ARG A 115 -2.61 -10.41 -1.36
C ARG A 115 -2.48 -11.92 -1.28
N ARG A 116 -1.33 -12.48 -1.68
CA ARG A 116 -1.05 -13.92 -1.52
C ARG A 116 -0.99 -14.31 -0.05
N GLN A 117 -0.24 -13.56 0.78
CA GLN A 117 -0.18 -13.79 2.23
C GLN A 117 -1.56 -13.72 2.90
N LYS A 118 -2.40 -12.74 2.53
CA LYS A 118 -3.77 -12.63 3.04
C LYS A 118 -4.67 -13.78 2.57
N GLY A 119 -4.47 -14.29 1.37
CA GLY A 119 -5.18 -15.46 0.83
C GLY A 119 -4.72 -16.80 1.42
N GLU A 120 -3.46 -16.89 1.84
CA GLU A 120 -2.87 -18.05 2.55
C GLU A 120 -3.07 -18.00 4.08
N ASN A 121 -3.78 -17.00 4.60
CA ASN A 121 -3.97 -16.85 6.04
C ASN A 121 -4.74 -18.09 6.60
N PRO A 122 -4.24 -18.77 7.65
CA PRO A 122 -4.66 -20.13 8.06
C PRO A 122 -6.08 -20.25 8.65
N ALA A 123 -6.92 -19.21 8.53
CA ALA A 123 -8.35 -19.32 8.84
C ALA A 123 -9.10 -20.26 7.88
N ASP A 124 -8.54 -20.56 6.70
CA ASP A 124 -9.15 -21.47 5.71
C ASP A 124 -8.69 -22.94 5.86
N THR A 125 -7.62 -23.20 6.63
CA THR A 125 -7.06 -24.56 6.78
C THR A 125 -7.67 -25.36 7.93
N ALA A 126 -8.64 -24.80 8.65
CA ALA A 126 -9.35 -25.47 9.74
C ALA A 126 -10.75 -25.92 9.28
N ARG A 127 -10.82 -26.94 8.43
CA ARG A 127 -12.02 -27.76 8.33
C ARG A 127 -11.63 -29.24 8.27
N PRO A 128 -12.05 -30.07 9.24
CA PRO A 128 -11.80 -31.50 9.23
C PRO A 128 -12.54 -32.20 8.08
#